data_AF-A0A9W4S3Q8-F1
#
_entry.id   AF-A0A9W4S3Q8-F1
#
_cell.length_a   1.000
_cell.length_b   1.000
_cell.length_c   1.000
_cell.angle_alpha   90.00
_cell.angle_beta   90.00
_cell.angle_gamma   90.00
#
_symmetry.space_group_name_H-M   'P 1'
#
loop_
_entity.id
_entity.type
_entity.pdbx_description
1 polymer ?
#
loop_
_entity_poly.entity_id
_entity_poly.type
_entity_poly.pdbx_seq_one_letter_code
_entity_poly.pdbx_strand_id
1 'polypeptide(L)'
;MASAGEFDSDEFSTNLFSDLAPLLLLFGEEITTQFLSMSLGWADNFLLAMGPVGIITIVLSAIRIGGSRTLKSVVGRARETQAVAEQELLSSTSSNVCEVWNGQQIVRLVGESMEMVVPLVVARDGTVFTLPDSFQEGLITTNKKNRDPVIGVPNIDALDYNIEALSLPPNLTLNTRSAPPTQLEMWLWAGIGAVLQALAIVYPVLATYDLQWDKGGFSIAEYGYPCFAVGSVCLTVGVMLCGHIIEGATEEAEFVLAKDARRLGMKILCLQESYIISDHNIPSCAIFLAEGDGILRTSRRGYLKHGHAEYDSFHRFGIG
;
A
#
# COMPACT_ATOMS: atom_id res chain seq x y z
N MET A 1 32.78 31.83 40.20
CA MET A 1 33.08 30.91 39.09
C MET A 1 31.88 30.00 38.95
N ALA A 2 30.97 30.30 38.01
CA ALA A 2 29.77 29.52 37.77
C ALA A 2 30.13 28.39 36.79
N SER A 3 29.86 27.14 37.15
CA SER A 3 29.91 26.02 36.21
C SER A 3 28.77 26.19 35.20
N ALA A 4 29.11 26.37 33.93
CA ALA A 4 28.14 26.27 32.86
C ALA A 4 27.56 24.85 32.87
N GLY A 5 26.24 24.74 32.96
CA GLY A 5 25.53 23.48 32.99
C GLY A 5 25.83 22.68 31.73
N GLU A 6 26.50 21.55 31.92
CA GLU A 6 26.62 20.49 30.93
C GLU A 6 25.21 19.94 30.73
N PHE A 7 24.57 20.31 29.61
CA PHE A 7 23.29 19.73 29.23
C PHE A 7 23.54 18.26 28.94
N ASP A 8 23.13 17.38 29.86
CA ASP A 8 23.23 15.93 29.70
C ASP A 8 22.26 15.47 28.62
N SER A 9 22.72 15.56 27.37
CA SER A 9 21.98 15.21 26.16
C SER A 9 21.61 13.74 26.13
N ASP A 10 22.38 12.85 26.77
CA ASP A 10 22.13 11.42 26.79
C ASP A 10 21.01 11.09 27.80
N GLU A 11 20.99 11.74 28.97
CA GLU A 11 19.90 11.64 29.94
C GLU A 11 18.60 12.24 29.37
N PHE A 12 18.67 13.39 28.68
CA PHE A 12 17.53 13.98 27.97
C PHE A 12 17.00 13.06 26.85
N SER A 13 17.87 12.49 26.00
CA SER A 13 17.44 11.60 24.91
C SER A 13 16.78 10.32 25.44
N THR A 14 17.32 9.77 26.53
CA THR A 14 16.81 8.54 27.14
C THR A 14 15.45 8.77 27.81
N ASN A 15 15.31 9.86 28.57
CA ASN A 15 14.05 10.23 29.20
C ASN A 15 12.99 10.62 28.15
N LEU A 16 13.36 11.41 27.13
CA LEU A 16 12.46 11.78 26.04
C LEU A 16 11.99 10.56 25.25
N PHE A 17 12.88 9.60 24.95
CA PHE A 17 12.50 8.37 24.25
C PHE A 17 11.58 7.51 25.11
N SER A 18 11.86 7.35 26.41
CA SER A 18 11.01 6.57 27.31
C SER A 18 9.62 7.20 27.50
N ASP A 19 9.54 8.52 27.58
CA ASP A 19 8.28 9.26 27.77
C ASP A 19 7.45 9.35 26.48
N LEU A 20 8.11 9.44 25.32
CA LEU A 20 7.44 9.50 24.02
C LEU A 20 7.21 8.13 23.38
N ALA A 21 7.90 7.06 23.81
CA ALA A 21 7.78 5.75 23.20
C ALA A 21 6.32 5.25 23.08
N PRO A 22 5.45 5.39 24.08
CA PRO A 22 4.04 5.00 23.95
C PRO A 22 3.29 5.82 22.90
N LEU A 23 3.57 7.12 22.80
CA LEU A 23 2.94 8.02 21.82
C LEU A 23 3.46 7.75 20.41
N LEU A 24 4.78 7.59 20.24
CA LEU A 24 5.40 7.24 18.97
C LEU A 24 4.90 5.89 18.47
N LEU A 25 4.67 4.93 19.36
CA LEU A 25 4.08 3.64 19.01
C LEU A 25 2.63 3.79 18.51
N LEU A 26 1.80 4.56 19.22
CA LEU A 26 0.40 4.79 18.85
C LEU A 26 0.26 5.57 17.53
N PHE A 27 1.04 6.65 17.37
CA PHE A 27 1.06 7.41 16.13
C PHE A 27 1.67 6.61 14.98
N GLY A 28 2.70 5.81 15.27
CA GLY A 28 3.31 4.91 14.30
C GLY A 28 2.33 3.88 13.77
N GLU A 29 1.46 3.33 14.62
CA GLU A 29 0.47 2.34 14.20
C GLU A 29 -0.53 2.91 13.18
N GLU A 30 -1.26 3.96 13.53
CA GLU A 30 -2.31 4.52 12.67
C GLU A 30 -1.75 5.08 11.36
N ILE A 31 -0.65 5.86 11.43
CA ILE A 31 -0.04 6.46 10.25
C ILE A 31 0.51 5.38 9.31
N THR A 32 1.14 4.34 9.86
CA THR A 32 1.70 3.26 9.03
C THR A 32 0.61 2.40 8.42
N THR A 33 -0.42 2.04 9.17
CA THR A 33 -1.58 1.29 8.65
C THR A 33 -2.26 2.07 7.52
N GLN A 34 -2.51 3.36 7.72
CA GLN A 34 -3.07 4.21 6.68
C GLN A 34 -2.16 4.29 5.45
N PHE A 35 -0.84 4.47 5.65
CA PHE A 35 0.13 4.49 4.57
C PHE A 35 0.14 3.18 3.77
N LEU A 36 0.17 2.03 4.46
CA LEU A 36 0.13 0.71 3.81
C LEU A 36 -1.17 0.49 3.03
N SER A 37 -2.31 0.94 3.57
CA SER A 37 -3.62 0.84 2.90
C SER A 37 -3.71 1.66 1.60
N MET A 38 -2.77 2.58 1.38
CA MET A 38 -2.68 3.44 0.19
C MET A 38 -1.41 3.22 -0.63
N SER A 39 -0.52 2.32 -0.19
CA SER A 39 0.76 2.04 -0.84
C SER A 39 0.54 1.26 -2.13
N LEU A 40 1.22 1.67 -3.20
CA LEU A 40 1.04 1.15 -4.56
C LEU A 40 2.37 0.81 -5.26
N GLY A 41 3.52 1.12 -4.65
CA GLY A 41 4.76 0.81 -5.34
C GLY A 41 6.05 0.87 -4.55
N TRP A 42 7.11 0.56 -5.27
CA TRP A 42 8.49 0.58 -4.78
C TRP A 42 8.93 1.92 -4.19
N ALA A 43 8.43 3.04 -4.71
CA ALA A 43 8.75 4.37 -4.16
C ALA A 43 8.17 4.52 -2.74
N ASP A 44 6.96 4.01 -2.52
CA ASP A 44 6.30 4.01 -1.21
C ASP A 44 7.04 3.09 -0.23
N ASN A 45 7.46 1.90 -0.70
CA ASN A 45 8.26 0.98 0.09
C ASN A 45 9.62 1.55 0.50
N PHE A 46 10.27 2.28 -0.40
CA PHE A 46 11.50 2.99 -0.09
C PHE A 46 11.26 4.11 0.91
N LEU A 47 10.23 4.94 0.71
CA LEU A 47 9.86 6.02 1.62
C LEU A 47 9.56 5.50 3.03
N LEU A 48 8.81 4.39 3.12
CA LEU A 48 8.52 3.69 4.37
C LEU A 48 9.80 3.22 5.10
N ALA A 49 10.80 2.77 4.34
CA ALA A 49 12.08 2.31 4.88
C ALA A 49 13.01 3.44 5.34
N MET A 50 12.86 4.65 4.79
CA MET A 50 13.72 5.80 5.13
C MET A 50 13.38 6.46 6.46
N GLY A 51 12.14 6.33 6.93
CA GLY A 51 11.69 6.87 8.21
C GLY A 51 10.63 5.99 8.85
N PRO A 52 10.98 4.78 9.32
CA PRO A 52 9.99 3.82 9.77
C PRO A 52 9.49 4.19 11.17
N VAL A 53 8.36 4.92 11.23
CA VAL A 53 7.74 5.35 12.49
C VAL A 53 7.01 4.18 13.17
N GLY A 54 6.51 3.20 12.40
CA GLY A 54 5.77 2.04 12.90
C GLY A 54 6.43 0.70 12.56
N ILE A 55 7.72 0.51 12.86
CA ILE A 55 8.47 -0.72 12.52
C ILE A 55 7.73 -2.00 12.93
N ILE A 56 7.20 -2.02 14.17
CA ILE A 56 6.44 -3.17 14.67
C ILE A 56 5.20 -3.38 13.80
N THR A 57 4.41 -2.35 13.55
CA THR A 57 3.22 -2.42 12.68
C THR A 57 3.55 -2.93 11.29
N ILE A 58 4.65 -2.48 10.68
CA ILE A 58 5.12 -2.95 9.36
C ILE A 58 5.41 -4.46 9.39
N VAL A 59 6.17 -4.91 10.39
CA VAL A 59 6.52 -6.33 10.55
C VAL A 59 5.26 -7.18 10.80
N LEU A 60 4.38 -6.75 11.71
CA LEU A 60 3.14 -7.46 11.99
C LEU A 60 2.22 -7.48 10.75
N SER A 61 2.18 -6.40 9.97
CA SER A 61 1.40 -6.32 8.73
C SER A 61 1.92 -7.29 7.66
N ALA A 62 3.24 -7.36 7.47
CA ALA A 62 3.86 -8.33 6.57
C ALA A 62 3.56 -9.78 6.99
N ILE A 63 3.56 -10.06 8.30
CA ILE A 63 3.18 -11.37 8.85
C ILE A 63 1.69 -11.67 8.62
N ARG A 64 0.81 -10.70 8.89
CA ARG A 64 -0.65 -10.82 8.72
C ARG A 64 -1.03 -11.12 7.27
N ILE A 65 -0.34 -10.51 6.32
CA ILE A 65 -0.60 -10.68 4.88
C ILE A 65 0.12 -11.92 4.34
N GLY A 66 1.46 -11.92 4.34
CA GLY A 66 2.30 -12.91 3.66
C GLY A 66 2.92 -14.00 4.57
N GLY A 67 2.71 -13.95 5.89
CA GLY A 67 3.29 -14.92 6.81
C GLY A 67 2.67 -16.32 6.72
N SER A 68 3.43 -17.35 7.09
CA SER A 68 2.90 -18.71 7.25
C SER A 68 1.94 -18.82 8.45
N ARG A 69 1.14 -19.89 8.51
CA ARG A 69 0.18 -20.11 9.62
C ARG A 69 0.86 -20.11 11.00
N THR A 70 2.08 -20.63 11.08
CA THR A 70 2.89 -20.62 12.30
C THR A 70 3.28 -19.20 12.70
N LEU A 71 3.76 -18.40 11.76
CA LEU A 71 4.13 -17.00 12.00
C LEU A 71 2.93 -16.17 12.45
N LYS A 72 1.77 -16.35 11.81
CA LYS A 72 0.50 -15.72 12.21
C LYS A 72 0.08 -16.14 13.61
N SER A 73 0.34 -17.38 14.02
CA SER A 73 0.04 -17.85 15.38
C SER A 73 0.90 -17.21 16.46
N VAL A 74 2.19 -16.98 16.19
CA VAL A 74 3.12 -16.33 17.15
C VAL A 74 2.67 -14.90 17.47
N VAL A 75 2.13 -14.20 16.47
CA VAL A 75 1.63 -12.81 16.62
C VAL A 75 0.18 -12.78 17.13
N GLY A 76 -0.45 -13.93 17.40
CA GLY A 76 -1.84 -13.99 17.88
C GLY A 76 -2.90 -13.75 16.79
N ARG A 77 -2.50 -13.76 15.51
CA ARG A 77 -3.38 -13.52 14.35
C ARG A 77 -3.75 -14.80 13.59
N ALA A 78 -3.60 -15.97 14.20
CA ALA A 78 -3.91 -17.26 13.56
C ALA A 78 -5.39 -17.45 13.15
N ARG A 79 -6.31 -16.71 13.77
CA ARG A 79 -7.75 -16.75 13.47
C ARG A 79 -8.23 -15.56 12.64
N GLU A 80 -7.32 -14.67 12.24
CA GLU A 80 -7.65 -13.53 11.39
C GLU A 80 -7.95 -13.99 9.97
N THR A 81 -9.02 -13.48 9.38
CA THR A 81 -9.36 -13.76 7.98
C THR A 81 -8.56 -12.85 7.05
N GLN A 82 -8.32 -13.32 5.83
CA GLN A 82 -7.62 -12.52 4.83
C GLN A 82 -8.37 -11.23 4.47
N ALA A 83 -9.70 -11.25 4.48
CA ALA A 83 -10.52 -10.08 4.22
C ALA A 83 -10.33 -8.97 5.29
N VAL A 84 -10.17 -9.36 6.56
CA VAL A 84 -9.90 -8.39 7.64
C VAL A 84 -8.51 -7.78 7.48
N ALA A 85 -7.49 -8.58 7.14
CA ALA A 85 -6.16 -8.05 6.87
C ALA A 85 -6.14 -7.16 5.62
N GLU A 86 -6.84 -7.54 4.54
CA GLU A 86 -6.97 -6.76 3.31
C GLU A 86 -7.68 -5.42 3.55
N GLN A 87 -8.78 -5.42 4.32
CA GLN A 87 -9.52 -4.20 4.66
C GLN A 87 -8.65 -3.17 5.38
N GLU A 88 -7.76 -3.61 6.27
CA GLU A 88 -6.99 -2.71 7.12
C GLU A 88 -5.65 -2.30 6.48
N LEU A 89 -4.98 -3.22 5.78
CA LEU A 89 -3.57 -3.06 5.43
C LEU A 89 -3.29 -2.92 3.94
N LEU A 90 -4.23 -3.29 3.07
CA LEU A 90 -4.00 -3.35 1.62
C LEU A 90 -4.81 -2.29 0.89
N SER A 91 -4.24 -1.79 -0.20
CA SER A 91 -4.94 -0.95 -1.16
C SER A 91 -5.95 -1.72 -2.00
N SER A 92 -5.92 -3.07 -2.00
CA SER A 92 -6.76 -3.89 -2.87
C SER A 92 -8.20 -4.05 -2.43
N THR A 93 -9.11 -4.10 -3.41
CA THR A 93 -10.48 -4.60 -3.21
C THR A 93 -10.62 -5.99 -3.80
N SER A 94 -11.54 -6.78 -3.22
CA SER A 94 -11.81 -8.16 -3.60
C SER A 94 -13.30 -8.49 -3.43
N SER A 95 -13.69 -9.73 -3.67
CA SER A 95 -15.06 -10.20 -3.46
C SER A 95 -15.57 -10.02 -2.02
N ASN A 96 -14.64 -9.97 -1.07
CA ASN A 96 -14.90 -9.88 0.36
C ASN A 96 -14.57 -8.50 0.93
N VAL A 97 -13.99 -7.59 0.15
CA VAL A 97 -13.58 -6.25 0.59
C VAL A 97 -13.92 -5.22 -0.48
N CYS A 98 -14.82 -4.30 -0.16
CA CYS A 98 -15.20 -3.20 -1.04
C CYS A 98 -14.99 -1.84 -0.39
N GLU A 99 -14.85 -0.81 -1.22
CA GLU A 99 -14.87 0.58 -0.80
C GLU A 99 -16.22 1.21 -1.14
N VAL A 100 -16.85 1.89 -0.17
CA VAL A 100 -18.16 2.55 -0.35
C VAL A 100 -18.13 3.96 0.23
N TRP A 101 -18.96 4.84 -0.30
CA TRP A 101 -19.19 6.18 0.23
C TRP A 101 -20.34 6.18 1.23
N ASN A 102 -20.07 6.52 2.49
CA ASN A 102 -21.09 6.54 3.55
C ASN A 102 -21.84 7.89 3.68
N GLY A 103 -21.64 8.82 2.75
CA GLY A 103 -22.17 10.19 2.84
C GLY A 103 -21.16 11.22 3.37
N GLN A 104 -20.11 10.79 4.08
CA GLN A 104 -19.09 11.66 4.67
C GLN A 104 -17.67 11.31 4.20
N GLN A 105 -17.36 10.02 4.10
CA GLN A 105 -16.05 9.50 3.72
C GLN A 105 -16.17 8.16 2.98
N ILE A 106 -15.09 7.77 2.31
CA ILE A 106 -14.95 6.43 1.76
C ILE A 106 -14.59 5.50 2.91
N VAL A 107 -15.32 4.41 3.06
CA VAL A 107 -15.08 3.37 4.07
C VAL A 107 -14.86 2.03 3.37
N ARG A 108 -13.91 1.24 3.88
CA ARG A 108 -13.69 -0.14 3.45
C ARG A 108 -14.57 -1.06 4.30
N LEU A 109 -15.26 -1.99 3.67
CA LEU A 109 -16.16 -2.94 4.33
C LEU A 109 -15.77 -4.37 4.02
N VAL A 110 -15.94 -5.26 5.00
CA VAL A 110 -15.77 -6.70 4.82
C VAL A 110 -17.13 -7.36 4.64
N GLY A 111 -17.28 -8.14 3.58
CA GLY A 111 -18.49 -8.88 3.25
C GLY A 111 -18.65 -9.11 1.75
N GLU A 112 -19.61 -9.96 1.38
CA GLU A 112 -20.02 -10.16 -0.02
C GLU A 112 -20.61 -8.86 -0.53
N SER A 113 -19.88 -8.21 -1.42
CA SER A 113 -20.13 -6.81 -1.81
C SER A 113 -19.94 -6.55 -3.30
N MET A 114 -19.87 -7.63 -4.10
CA MET A 114 -19.61 -7.57 -5.55
C MET A 114 -20.57 -6.62 -6.30
N GLU A 115 -21.76 -6.34 -5.76
CA GLU A 115 -22.79 -5.54 -6.43
C GLU A 115 -22.99 -4.14 -5.82
N MET A 116 -22.31 -3.79 -4.71
CA MET A 116 -22.58 -2.53 -4.01
C MET A 116 -22.14 -1.28 -4.80
N VAL A 117 -21.04 -1.41 -5.54
CA VAL A 117 -20.46 -0.32 -6.34
C VAL A 117 -20.05 -0.86 -7.70
N VAL A 118 -20.73 -0.39 -8.74
CA VAL A 118 -20.51 -0.84 -10.13
C VAL A 118 -19.89 0.29 -10.94
N PRO A 119 -18.70 0.10 -11.52
CA PRO A 119 -18.11 1.07 -12.41
C PRO A 119 -18.73 0.95 -13.81
N LEU A 120 -19.04 2.09 -14.41
CA LEU A 120 -19.77 2.22 -15.68
C LEU A 120 -19.07 3.24 -16.58
N VAL A 121 -19.12 2.99 -17.90
CA VAL A 121 -18.76 3.98 -18.91
C VAL A 121 -20.04 4.57 -19.48
N VAL A 122 -20.18 5.88 -19.38
CA VAL A 122 -21.37 6.61 -19.83
C VAL A 122 -21.00 7.51 -21.01
N ALA A 123 -21.73 7.34 -22.10
CA ALA A 123 -21.66 8.17 -23.29
C ALA A 123 -22.56 9.41 -23.19
N ARG A 124 -22.30 10.42 -24.02
CA ARG A 124 -23.04 11.70 -24.01
C ARG A 124 -24.51 11.56 -24.41
N ASP A 125 -24.83 10.52 -25.17
CA ASP A 125 -26.19 10.18 -25.58
C ASP A 125 -26.99 9.45 -24.49
N GLY A 126 -26.37 9.18 -23.34
CA GLY A 126 -26.98 8.44 -22.24
C GLY A 126 -26.81 6.93 -22.32
N THR A 127 -26.08 6.41 -23.31
CA THR A 127 -25.75 4.98 -23.37
C THR A 127 -24.79 4.62 -22.24
N VAL A 128 -25.09 3.54 -21.53
CA VAL A 128 -24.31 3.05 -20.39
C VAL A 128 -23.75 1.68 -20.76
N PHE A 129 -22.45 1.52 -20.56
CA PHE A 129 -21.73 0.27 -20.76
C PHE A 129 -21.16 -0.18 -19.42
N THR A 130 -21.26 -1.47 -19.12
CA THR A 130 -20.52 -2.03 -17.98
C THR A 130 -19.03 -2.02 -18.29
N LEU A 131 -18.20 -2.09 -17.26
CA LEU A 131 -16.75 -2.11 -17.44
C LEU A 131 -16.26 -3.32 -18.26
N PRO A 132 -16.70 -4.57 -17.98
CA PRO A 132 -16.36 -5.72 -18.81
C PRO A 132 -16.77 -5.57 -20.28
N ASP A 133 -18.00 -5.09 -20.54
CA ASP A 133 -18.48 -4.87 -21.91
C ASP A 133 -17.66 -3.79 -22.62
N SER A 134 -17.37 -2.70 -21.90
CA SER A 134 -16.53 -1.61 -22.42
C SER A 134 -15.13 -2.07 -22.80
N PHE A 135 -14.58 -3.05 -22.08
CA PHE A 135 -13.27 -3.62 -22.38
C PHE A 135 -13.33 -4.53 -23.62
N GLN A 136 -14.37 -5.35 -23.73
CA GLN A 136 -14.60 -6.21 -24.91
C GLN A 136 -14.85 -5.39 -26.19
N GLU A 137 -15.58 -4.27 -26.08
CA GLU A 137 -15.82 -3.35 -27.18
C GLU A 137 -14.63 -2.43 -27.50
N GLY A 138 -13.54 -2.50 -26.72
CA GLY A 138 -12.35 -1.68 -26.93
C GLY A 138 -12.53 -0.20 -26.57
N LEU A 139 -13.56 0.14 -25.80
CA LEU A 139 -13.80 1.49 -25.27
C LEU A 139 -12.84 1.84 -24.14
N ILE A 140 -12.37 0.83 -23.39
CA ILE A 140 -11.32 0.93 -22.37
C ILE A 140 -10.18 -0.04 -22.67
N THR A 141 -8.97 0.35 -22.30
CA THR A 141 -7.74 -0.40 -22.54
C THR A 141 -6.88 -0.41 -21.29
N THR A 142 -6.07 -1.45 -21.06
CA THR A 142 -5.16 -1.47 -19.91
C THR A 142 -3.84 -0.77 -20.22
N ASN A 143 -3.33 0.04 -19.28
CA ASN A 143 -2.02 0.73 -19.41
C ASN A 143 -0.84 -0.24 -19.23
N LYS A 144 -1.04 -1.38 -18.55
CA LYS A 144 -0.01 -2.42 -18.47
C LYS A 144 0.31 -2.84 -19.90
N LYS A 145 1.45 -2.37 -20.42
CA LYS A 145 2.03 -2.84 -21.67
C LYS A 145 1.98 -4.36 -21.60
N ASN A 146 1.12 -4.97 -22.40
CA ASN A 146 1.24 -6.37 -22.78
C ASN A 146 2.55 -6.45 -23.58
N ARG A 147 3.67 -6.47 -22.86
CA ARG A 147 5.04 -6.46 -23.39
C ARG A 147 5.54 -7.90 -23.44
N ASP A 148 4.71 -8.80 -23.96
CA ASP A 148 5.21 -10.01 -24.58
C ASP A 148 5.40 -9.72 -26.07
N PRO A 149 6.64 -9.68 -26.58
CA PRO A 149 6.94 -9.37 -27.98
C PRO A 149 6.69 -10.56 -28.92
N VAL A 150 5.90 -11.55 -28.52
CA VAL A 150 5.59 -12.72 -29.36
C VAL A 150 4.21 -12.54 -29.96
N ILE A 151 4.19 -11.83 -31.10
CA ILE A 151 3.20 -11.94 -32.18
C ILE A 151 1.74 -11.78 -31.72
N GLY A 152 1.23 -10.54 -31.70
CA GLY A 152 -0.14 -10.15 -32.11
C GLY A 152 -1.36 -10.87 -31.54
N VAL A 153 -1.20 -11.81 -30.62
CA VAL A 153 -2.27 -12.57 -29.98
C VAL A 153 -2.39 -12.05 -28.57
N PRO A 154 -3.58 -11.57 -28.14
CA PRO A 154 -3.80 -11.19 -26.76
C PRO A 154 -3.54 -12.42 -25.88
N ASN A 155 -2.66 -12.27 -24.88
CA ASN A 155 -2.46 -13.29 -23.87
C ASN A 155 -3.81 -13.58 -23.21
N ILE A 156 -4.35 -14.79 -23.42
CA ILE A 156 -5.69 -15.18 -22.98
C ILE A 156 -5.78 -15.10 -21.45
N ASP A 157 -4.73 -15.53 -20.75
CA ASP A 157 -4.66 -15.47 -19.29
C ASP A 157 -4.69 -14.01 -18.78
N ALA A 158 -4.05 -13.09 -19.52
CA ALA A 158 -4.10 -11.67 -19.20
C ALA A 158 -5.48 -11.07 -19.50
N LEU A 159 -6.18 -11.54 -20.53
CA LEU A 159 -7.52 -11.10 -20.87
C LEU A 159 -8.53 -11.55 -19.80
N ASP A 160 -8.50 -12.83 -19.43
CA ASP A 160 -9.37 -13.41 -18.41
C ASP A 160 -9.14 -12.74 -17.04
N TYR A 161 -7.88 -12.51 -16.67
CA TYR A 161 -7.55 -11.75 -15.46
C TYR A 161 -8.13 -10.33 -15.48
N ASN A 162 -8.01 -9.61 -16.59
CA ASN A 162 -8.55 -8.25 -16.68
C ASN A 162 -10.08 -8.27 -16.57
N ILE A 163 -10.76 -9.23 -17.20
CA ILE A 163 -12.21 -9.39 -17.12
C ILE A 163 -12.64 -9.71 -15.68
N GLU A 164 -11.94 -10.62 -15.00
CA GLU A 164 -12.18 -10.92 -13.59
C GLU A 164 -11.94 -9.68 -12.71
N ALA A 165 -10.84 -8.94 -12.93
CA ALA A 165 -10.53 -7.71 -12.20
C ALA A 165 -11.59 -6.61 -12.39
N LEU A 166 -12.20 -6.54 -13.58
CA LEU A 166 -13.30 -5.62 -13.92
C LEU A 166 -14.64 -6.03 -13.28
N SER A 167 -14.81 -7.33 -12.97
CA SER A 167 -16.01 -7.85 -12.28
C SER A 167 -16.00 -7.60 -10.76
N LEU A 168 -14.84 -7.24 -10.20
CA LEU A 168 -14.66 -6.95 -8.78
C LEU A 168 -14.95 -5.48 -8.45
N PRO A 169 -15.37 -5.17 -7.22
CA PRO A 169 -15.69 -3.81 -6.82
C PRO A 169 -14.50 -2.85 -7.05
N PRO A 170 -14.73 -1.62 -7.55
CA PRO A 170 -13.68 -0.67 -7.85
C PRO A 170 -13.10 -0.06 -6.56
N ASN A 171 -11.87 0.44 -6.65
CA ASN A 171 -11.30 1.27 -5.59
C ASN A 171 -11.80 2.70 -5.74
N LEU A 172 -12.50 3.24 -4.75
CA LEU A 172 -12.96 4.62 -4.79
C LEU A 172 -11.83 5.57 -4.38
N THR A 173 -11.07 5.21 -3.34
CA THR A 173 -10.00 6.00 -2.73
C THR A 173 -8.93 6.36 -3.76
N LEU A 174 -8.52 5.36 -4.56
CA LEU A 174 -7.49 5.51 -5.62
C LEU A 174 -7.92 6.41 -6.78
N ASN A 175 -9.22 6.68 -6.92
CA ASN A 175 -9.78 7.46 -8.02
C ASN A 175 -10.47 8.75 -7.56
N THR A 176 -10.26 9.14 -6.29
CA THR A 176 -10.63 10.47 -5.82
C THR A 176 -9.70 11.53 -6.43
N ARG A 177 -10.15 12.79 -6.45
CA ARG A 177 -9.37 13.93 -6.96
C ARG A 177 -8.01 14.14 -6.25
N SER A 178 -7.82 13.46 -5.12
CA SER A 178 -6.68 13.57 -4.23
C SER A 178 -5.71 12.38 -4.30
N ALA A 179 -5.87 11.42 -5.23
CA ALA A 179 -5.07 10.18 -5.24
C ALA A 179 -4.56 9.73 -6.63
N PRO A 180 -3.41 9.03 -6.67
CA PRO A 180 -2.17 9.19 -5.89
C PRO A 180 -1.34 10.44 -6.26
N PRO A 181 -0.45 10.90 -5.35
CA PRO A 181 0.53 11.94 -5.64
C PRO A 181 1.41 11.55 -6.83
N THR A 182 1.91 12.55 -7.54
CA THR A 182 2.75 12.28 -8.71
C THR A 182 3.99 11.48 -8.30
N GLN A 183 4.43 10.55 -9.15
CA GLN A 183 5.65 9.76 -8.92
C GLN A 183 6.84 10.66 -8.56
N LEU A 184 6.93 11.84 -9.18
CA LEU A 184 7.97 12.83 -8.87
C LEU A 184 7.90 13.32 -7.42
N GLU A 185 6.71 13.62 -6.90
CA GLU A 185 6.51 14.06 -5.52
C GLU A 185 6.90 12.96 -4.52
N MET A 186 6.52 11.71 -4.80
CA MET A 186 6.93 10.56 -3.99
C MET A 186 8.46 10.42 -3.97
N TRP A 187 9.12 10.52 -5.13
CA TRP A 187 10.58 10.45 -5.23
C TRP A 187 11.30 11.63 -4.55
N LEU A 188 10.70 12.82 -4.54
CA LEU A 188 11.23 13.97 -3.80
C LEU A 188 11.21 13.71 -2.29
N TRP A 189 10.08 13.23 -1.75
CA TRP A 189 9.99 12.87 -0.33
C TRP A 189 10.93 11.71 0.04
N ALA A 190 11.04 10.71 -0.83
CA ALA A 190 12.02 9.63 -0.70
C ALA A 190 13.45 10.16 -0.65
N GLY A 191 13.79 11.13 -1.51
CA GLY A 191 15.08 11.81 -1.52
C GLY A 191 15.36 12.57 -0.23
N ILE A 192 14.37 13.30 0.30
CA ILE A 192 14.49 14.00 1.59
C ILE A 192 14.73 13.00 2.72
N GLY A 193 13.97 11.89 2.76
CA GLY A 193 14.17 10.81 3.72
C GLY A 193 15.57 10.20 3.63
N ALA A 194 16.06 9.95 2.41
CA ALA A 194 17.42 9.47 2.16
C ALA A 194 18.50 10.41 2.71
N VAL A 195 18.35 11.72 2.51
CA VAL A 195 19.26 12.72 3.05
C VAL A 195 19.22 12.76 4.58
N LEU A 196 18.02 12.75 5.18
CA LEU A 196 17.88 12.74 6.64
C LEU A 196 18.49 11.49 7.28
N GLN A 197 18.28 10.32 6.70
CA GLN A 197 18.87 9.07 7.17
C GLN A 197 20.40 9.08 7.02
N ALA A 198 20.92 9.58 5.89
CA ALA A 198 22.36 9.71 5.68
C ALA A 198 22.98 10.66 6.73
N LEU A 199 22.33 11.79 7.01
CA LEU A 199 22.77 12.72 8.05
C LEU A 199 22.76 12.06 9.44
N ALA A 200 21.74 11.26 9.76
CA ALA A 200 21.67 10.53 11.02
C ALA A 200 22.78 9.48 11.18
N ILE A 201 23.29 8.91 10.08
CA ILE A 201 24.42 7.97 10.09
C ILE A 201 25.78 8.68 10.12
N VAL A 202 25.91 9.80 9.40
CA VAL A 202 27.17 10.55 9.26
C VAL A 202 27.45 11.40 10.49
N TYR A 203 26.44 12.01 11.09
CA TYR A 203 26.62 12.90 12.24
C TYR A 203 27.32 12.21 13.43
N PRO A 204 26.95 10.98 13.85
CA PRO A 204 27.67 10.25 14.87
C PRO A 204 29.13 9.93 14.52
N VAL A 205 29.45 9.71 13.23
CA VAL A 205 30.86 9.51 12.79
C VAL A 205 31.68 10.74 13.09
N LEU A 206 31.22 11.90 12.63
CA LEU A 206 31.93 13.16 12.77
C LEU A 206 32.09 13.53 14.24
N ALA A 207 31.03 13.32 15.03
CA ALA A 207 31.06 13.58 16.47
C ALA A 207 32.04 12.65 17.22
N THR A 208 32.09 11.37 16.88
CA THR A 208 32.91 10.36 17.57
C THR A 208 34.37 10.36 17.12
N TYR A 209 34.65 10.47 15.82
CA TYR A 209 36.00 10.30 15.27
C TYR A 209 36.73 11.63 15.01
N ASP A 210 36.02 12.68 14.58
CA ASP A 210 36.66 13.95 14.21
C ASP A 210 36.66 14.98 15.36
N LEU A 211 35.57 15.06 16.12
CA LEU A 211 35.40 16.05 17.19
C LEU A 211 35.76 15.54 18.60
N GLN A 212 35.93 14.23 18.77
CA GLN A 212 36.26 13.56 20.04
C GLN A 212 35.46 14.11 21.23
N TRP A 213 34.17 14.38 21.05
CA TRP A 213 33.34 14.87 22.14
C TRP A 213 33.21 13.80 23.22
N ASP A 214 33.66 14.14 24.43
CA ASP A 214 33.48 13.29 25.61
C ASP A 214 31.98 13.12 25.87
N LYS A 215 31.52 11.88 25.90
CA LYS A 215 30.16 11.52 26.32
C LYS A 215 30.24 10.98 27.74
N GLY A 216 29.88 11.80 28.72
CA GLY A 216 29.68 11.36 30.11
C GLY A 216 30.94 10.84 30.83
N GLY A 217 32.14 11.33 30.50
CA GLY A 217 33.38 11.02 31.22
C GLY A 217 33.94 9.60 31.03
N PHE A 218 33.40 8.82 30.08
CA PHE A 218 33.92 7.52 29.68
C PHE A 218 34.24 7.52 28.18
N SER A 219 35.40 6.95 27.80
CA SER A 219 35.76 6.74 26.40
C SER A 219 34.67 5.91 25.71
N ILE A 220 34.02 6.49 24.69
CA ILE A 220 33.03 5.82 23.86
C ILE A 220 33.64 4.51 23.36
N ALA A 221 32.96 3.38 23.59
CA ALA A 221 33.46 2.10 23.14
C ALA A 221 33.51 2.08 21.60
N GLU A 222 34.67 1.72 21.02
CA GLU A 222 34.92 1.77 19.57
C GLU A 222 33.91 0.96 18.73
N TYR A 223 33.23 -0.02 19.35
CA TYR A 223 32.21 -0.84 18.70
C TYR A 223 30.82 -0.18 18.61
N GLY A 224 30.58 0.95 19.30
CA GLY A 224 29.26 1.57 19.39
C GLY A 224 28.76 2.09 18.03
N TYR A 225 29.61 2.85 17.34
CA TYR A 225 29.29 3.37 16.01
C TYR A 225 29.07 2.27 14.95
N PRO A 226 29.98 1.30 14.75
CA PRO A 226 29.76 0.27 13.73
C PRO A 226 28.52 -0.59 14.04
N CYS A 227 28.20 -0.85 15.31
CA CYS A 227 26.96 -1.53 15.70
C CYS A 227 25.71 -0.72 15.32
N PHE A 228 25.71 0.58 15.61
CA PHE A 228 24.62 1.49 15.23
C PHE A 228 24.43 1.53 13.70
N ALA A 229 25.51 1.74 12.94
CA ALA A 229 25.44 1.85 11.48
C ALA A 229 24.92 0.54 10.84
N VAL A 230 25.45 -0.61 11.28
CA VAL A 230 24.98 -1.93 10.81
C VAL A 230 23.51 -2.15 11.19
N GLY A 231 23.12 -1.79 12.42
CA GLY A 231 21.74 -1.85 12.88
C GLY A 231 20.78 -1.02 12.03
N SER A 232 21.14 0.24 11.74
CA SER A 232 20.35 1.14 10.89
C SER A 232 20.18 0.59 9.48
N VAL A 233 21.25 0.09 8.85
CA VAL A 233 21.17 -0.52 7.51
C VAL A 233 20.31 -1.78 7.53
N CYS A 234 20.52 -2.67 8.52
CA CYS A 234 19.73 -3.89 8.66
C CYS A 234 18.24 -3.58 8.85
N LEU A 235 17.91 -2.54 9.61
CA LEU A 235 16.54 -2.11 9.86
C LEU A 235 15.89 -1.55 8.59
N THR A 236 16.57 -0.65 7.87
CA THR A 236 16.08 -0.11 6.59
C THR A 236 15.82 -1.22 5.57
N VAL A 237 16.75 -2.18 5.44
CA VAL A 237 16.58 -3.33 4.54
C VAL A 237 15.41 -4.21 5.00
N GLY A 238 15.29 -4.50 6.29
CA GLY A 238 14.20 -5.31 6.84
C GLY A 238 12.83 -4.68 6.58
N VAL A 239 12.68 -3.38 6.81
CA VAL A 239 11.45 -2.64 6.53
C VAL A 239 11.14 -2.64 5.03
N MET A 240 12.14 -2.45 4.17
CA MET A 240 11.96 -2.49 2.72
C MET A 240 11.47 -3.86 2.24
N LEU A 241 12.01 -4.96 2.81
CA LEU A 241 11.55 -6.32 2.52
C LEU A 241 10.11 -6.55 3.00
N CYS A 242 9.75 -6.06 4.19
CA CYS A 242 8.37 -6.15 4.69
C CYS A 242 7.39 -5.38 3.80
N GLY A 243 7.73 -4.16 3.38
CA GLY A 243 6.95 -3.39 2.42
C GLY A 243 6.79 -4.13 1.10
N HIS A 244 7.85 -4.75 0.60
CA HIS A 244 7.80 -5.53 -0.64
C HIS A 244 6.91 -6.78 -0.52
N ILE A 245 6.86 -7.44 0.64
CA ILE A 245 5.94 -8.56 0.89
C ILE A 245 4.48 -8.08 0.85
N ILE A 246 4.20 -6.90 1.41
CA ILE A 246 2.86 -6.30 1.44
C ILE A 246 2.44 -5.86 0.04
N GLU A 247 3.29 -5.11 -0.67
CA GLU A 247 3.09 -4.71 -2.07
C GLU A 247 2.89 -5.93 -2.97
N GLY A 248 3.69 -6.99 -2.77
CA GLY A 248 3.60 -8.21 -3.55
C GLY A 248 2.29 -9.00 -3.38
N ALA A 249 1.48 -8.66 -2.37
CA ALA A 249 0.14 -9.23 -2.18
C ALA A 249 -0.93 -8.52 -3.00
N THR A 250 -0.60 -7.38 -3.61
CA THR A 250 -1.52 -6.58 -4.43
C THR A 250 -1.00 -6.45 -5.86
N GLU A 251 -1.93 -6.42 -6.81
CA GLU A 251 -1.66 -6.18 -8.22
C GLU A 251 -2.52 -5.04 -8.73
N GLU A 252 -1.87 -4.05 -9.33
CA GLU A 252 -2.54 -2.88 -9.86
C GLU A 252 -2.85 -3.02 -11.34
N ALA A 253 -4.01 -2.54 -11.74
CA ALA A 253 -4.39 -2.37 -13.13
C ALA A 253 -4.98 -0.96 -13.33
N GLU A 254 -4.47 -0.26 -14.34
CA GLU A 254 -5.03 1.00 -14.79
C GLU A 254 -5.78 0.77 -16.10
N PHE A 255 -7.09 1.09 -16.09
CA PHE A 255 -7.94 1.06 -17.26
C PHE A 255 -8.12 2.48 -17.79
N VAL A 256 -7.75 2.71 -19.04
CA VAL A 256 -7.77 4.01 -19.69
C VAL A 256 -8.78 3.99 -20.81
N LEU A 257 -9.61 5.03 -20.91
CA LEU A 257 -10.48 5.24 -22.06
C LEU A 257 -9.67 5.28 -23.35
N ALA A 258 -10.13 4.51 -24.33
CA ALA A 258 -9.62 4.60 -25.69
C ALA A 258 -9.74 6.05 -26.20
N LYS A 259 -8.80 6.45 -27.06
CA LYS A 259 -8.74 7.83 -27.59
C LYS A 259 -10.04 8.22 -28.28
N ASP A 260 -10.69 7.28 -28.96
CA ASP A 260 -11.94 7.52 -29.68
C ASP A 260 -13.13 7.68 -28.72
N ALA A 261 -13.25 6.83 -27.69
CA ALA A 261 -14.22 6.98 -26.60
C ALA A 261 -14.06 8.33 -25.88
N ARG A 262 -12.80 8.76 -25.63
CA ARG A 262 -12.49 10.06 -25.03
C ARG A 262 -12.88 11.23 -25.95
N ARG A 263 -12.67 11.11 -27.26
CA ARG A 263 -13.11 12.12 -28.26
C ARG A 263 -14.62 12.27 -28.32
N LEU A 264 -15.35 11.16 -28.16
CA LEU A 264 -16.81 11.16 -28.06
C LEU A 264 -17.32 11.72 -26.72
N GLY A 265 -16.42 12.04 -25.79
CA GLY A 265 -16.74 12.66 -24.51
C GLY A 265 -17.34 11.68 -23.51
N MET A 266 -17.05 10.39 -23.64
CA MET A 266 -17.43 9.36 -22.67
C MET A 266 -16.70 9.58 -21.34
N LYS A 267 -17.34 9.18 -20.24
CA LYS A 267 -16.78 9.29 -18.88
C LYS A 267 -16.97 7.98 -18.13
N ILE A 268 -16.03 7.67 -17.24
CA ILE A 268 -16.20 6.60 -16.25
C ILE A 268 -16.85 7.21 -15.00
N LEU A 269 -17.84 6.51 -14.43
CA LEU A 269 -18.40 6.81 -13.12
C LEU A 269 -18.66 5.50 -12.37
N CYS A 270 -18.76 5.56 -11.04
CA CYS A 270 -19.20 4.43 -10.24
C CYS A 270 -20.61 4.69 -9.74
N LEU A 271 -21.52 3.74 -9.94
CA LEU A 271 -22.85 3.78 -9.37
C LEU A 271 -22.85 2.93 -8.09
N GLN A 272 -23.26 3.54 -6.98
CA GLN A 272 -23.39 2.89 -5.70
C GLN A 272 -24.88 2.69 -5.37
N GLU A 273 -25.26 1.47 -5.03
CA GLU A 273 -26.60 1.17 -4.52
C GLU A 273 -26.69 1.50 -3.02
N SER A 274 -27.88 1.88 -2.56
CA SER A 274 -28.12 2.10 -1.14
C SER A 274 -28.08 0.78 -0.38
N TYR A 275 -27.37 0.73 0.75
CA TYR A 275 -27.25 -0.48 1.54
C TYR A 275 -27.29 -0.17 3.03
N ILE A 276 -27.91 -1.04 3.82
CA ILE A 276 -28.02 -0.86 5.26
C ILE A 276 -27.14 -1.89 5.93
N ILE A 277 -26.07 -1.44 6.61
CA ILE A 277 -25.20 -2.30 7.43
C ILE A 277 -25.43 -1.96 8.88
N SER A 278 -26.04 -2.89 9.60
CA SER A 278 -26.41 -2.72 10.99
C SER A 278 -27.19 -1.41 11.19
N ASP A 279 -26.58 -0.38 11.77
CA ASP A 279 -27.21 0.92 12.06
C ASP A 279 -26.77 2.05 11.12
N HIS A 280 -25.91 1.77 10.13
CA HIS A 280 -25.43 2.75 9.16
C HIS A 280 -26.18 2.61 7.83
N ASN A 281 -26.75 3.73 7.36
CA ASN A 281 -27.42 3.82 6.07
C ASN A 281 -26.44 4.35 5.02
N ILE A 282 -26.02 3.48 4.09
CA ILE A 282 -25.19 3.86 2.95
C ILE A 282 -26.13 4.40 1.87
N PRO A 283 -25.97 5.67 1.44
CA PRO A 283 -26.84 6.26 0.43
C PRO A 283 -26.56 5.68 -0.96
N SER A 284 -27.57 5.67 -1.82
CA SER A 284 -27.37 5.48 -3.25
C SER A 284 -26.79 6.76 -3.85
N CYS A 285 -25.73 6.64 -4.63
CA CYS A 285 -25.11 7.81 -5.27
C CYS A 285 -24.36 7.44 -6.56
N ALA A 286 -24.21 8.43 -7.44
CA ALA A 286 -23.30 8.35 -8.56
C ALA A 286 -21.99 9.05 -8.17
N ILE A 287 -20.91 8.30 -8.13
CA ILE A 287 -19.57 8.77 -7.78
C ILE A 287 -18.82 9.06 -9.07
N PHE A 288 -18.60 10.34 -9.33
CA PHE A 288 -17.79 10.77 -10.45
C PHE A 288 -16.31 10.67 -10.07
N LEU A 289 -15.57 9.88 -10.85
CA LEU A 289 -14.12 9.75 -10.72
C LEU A 289 -13.45 11.09 -11.07
N ALA A 290 -12.24 11.31 -10.55
CA ALA A 290 -11.52 12.57 -10.72
C ALA A 290 -11.56 13.10 -12.17
N GLU A 291 -12.01 14.35 -12.30
CA GLU A 291 -12.30 15.01 -13.56
C GLU A 291 -11.00 15.30 -14.33
N GLY A 292 -10.64 14.44 -15.30
CA GLY A 292 -9.51 14.74 -16.19
C GLY A 292 -8.96 13.56 -16.98
N ASP A 293 -8.90 12.37 -16.40
CA ASP A 293 -7.98 11.37 -16.94
C ASP A 293 -8.64 10.27 -17.76
N GLY A 294 -9.92 9.96 -17.51
CA GLY A 294 -10.54 8.77 -18.10
C GLY A 294 -9.74 7.51 -17.74
N ILE A 295 -9.05 7.54 -16.61
CA ILE A 295 -8.26 6.46 -16.04
C ILE A 295 -9.03 5.98 -14.81
N LEU A 296 -9.27 4.69 -14.76
CA LEU A 296 -9.74 3.97 -13.59
C LEU A 296 -8.57 3.13 -13.07
N ARG A 297 -8.09 3.49 -11.88
CA ARG A 297 -7.09 2.72 -11.15
C ARG A 297 -7.78 1.67 -10.30
N THR A 298 -7.27 0.46 -10.35
CA THR A 298 -7.75 -0.66 -9.54
C THR A 298 -6.56 -1.36 -8.91
N SER A 299 -6.70 -1.77 -7.66
CA SER A 299 -5.78 -2.64 -6.95
C SER A 299 -6.56 -3.89 -6.57
N ARG A 300 -5.99 -5.05 -6.89
CA ARG A 300 -6.59 -6.37 -6.69
C ARG A 300 -5.65 -7.23 -5.88
N ARG A 301 -6.18 -8.21 -5.16
CA ARG A 301 -5.32 -9.15 -4.47
C ARG A 301 -4.63 -10.06 -5.48
N GLY A 302 -3.30 -10.09 -5.46
CA GLY A 302 -2.48 -10.88 -6.38
C GLY A 302 -2.57 -12.38 -6.06
N TYR A 303 -3.65 -13.04 -6.48
CA TYR A 303 -3.84 -14.48 -6.28
C TYR A 303 -2.83 -15.36 -7.06
N LEU A 304 -2.16 -14.80 -8.09
CA LEU A 304 -1.48 -15.61 -9.11
C LEU A 304 0.02 -15.85 -8.92
N LYS A 305 0.71 -15.20 -7.96
CA LYS A 305 2.13 -15.55 -7.70
C LYS A 305 2.33 -16.79 -6.83
N HIS A 306 1.32 -17.21 -6.05
CA HIS A 306 1.42 -18.36 -5.14
C HIS A 306 0.41 -19.48 -5.43
N GLY A 307 -0.73 -19.20 -6.07
CA GLY A 307 -1.72 -20.23 -6.42
C GLY A 307 -1.19 -21.29 -7.39
N HIS A 308 -0.31 -20.91 -8.31
CA HIS A 308 0.33 -21.86 -9.22
C HIS A 308 1.31 -22.80 -8.51
N ALA A 309 1.94 -22.39 -7.41
CA ALA A 309 2.84 -23.24 -6.65
C ALA A 309 2.08 -24.26 -5.79
N GLU A 310 0.90 -23.91 -5.27
CA GLU A 310 0.10 -24.81 -4.44
C GLU A 310 -0.72 -25.81 -5.29
N TYR A 311 -1.19 -25.41 -6.48
CA TYR A 311 -1.84 -26.32 -7.44
C TYR A 311 -0.85 -27.31 -8.08
N ASP A 312 0.37 -26.90 -8.43
CA ASP A 312 1.41 -27.82 -8.94
C ASP A 312 1.93 -28.77 -7.86
N SER A 313 1.93 -28.36 -6.59
CA SER A 313 2.37 -29.21 -5.47
C SER A 313 1.36 -30.31 -5.17
N PHE A 314 0.05 -30.03 -5.29
CA PHE A 314 -0.99 -31.04 -5.11
C PHE A 314 -1.06 -32.05 -6.27
N HIS A 315 -0.78 -31.62 -7.51
CA HIS A 315 -0.76 -32.54 -8.65
C HIS A 315 0.53 -33.37 -8.79
N ARG A 316 1.66 -32.93 -8.21
CA ARG A 316 2.91 -33.72 -8.18
C ARG A 316 2.98 -34.78 -7.07
N PHE A 317 2.10 -34.73 -6.08
CA PHE A 317 2.02 -35.74 -5.00
C PHE A 317 0.73 -36.58 -5.02
N GLY A 318 0.01 -36.58 -6.14
CA GLY A 318 -1.05 -37.55 -6.42
C GLY A 318 -0.47 -38.95 -6.64
N ILE A 319 -0.30 -39.68 -5.54
CA ILE A 319 0.01 -41.11 -5.49
C ILE A 319 -1.16 -41.88 -6.12
N GLY A 320 -0.91 -42.47 -7.28
CA GLY A 320 -1.53 -43.75 -7.66
C GLY A 320 -0.77 -44.91 -7.01
#